data_AF-A0A4V3DVM0-F1
#
_entry.id   AF-A0A4V3DVM0-F1
#
_cell.length_a   1.000
_cell.length_b   1.000
_cell.length_c   1.000
_cell.angle_alpha   90.00
_cell.angle_beta   90.00
_cell.angle_gamma   90.00
#
_symmetry.space_group_name_H-M   'P 1'
#
loop_
_entity.id
_entity.type
_entity.pdbx_description
1 polymer ?
#
loop_
_entity_poly.entity_id
_entity_poly.type
_entity_poly.pdbx_seq_one_letter_code
_entity_poly.pdbx_strand_id
1 'polypeptide(L)'
;MNASKHRAPGIEVCQLQYRLKAKTILQSLSFRLHPGTITALIGKNGAGKSSLLSLLSTLALPAAGSITLAGIDAIRAPRKAREQIGVVFQTAALEPSLSVAENLYAMAYMQGLRGVRIAERLAELMAELEIEPLGKRRVKTLSGGETRKVELARALIHEPPILLLDEPTQGLDPIARHHFWNTLQRLAGKGHTILLATHHTDEAMRASQVMLLDQGKMRCLAPWDELVKTLPPVRSRLPALSGTTQDADRHSLHTVLALGEMLTTPETSS
;
A
#
# COMPACT_ATOMS: atom_id res chain seq x y z
N MET A 1 19.48 6.30 -19.30
CA MET A 1 18.43 6.99 -20.08
C MET A 1 17.36 7.48 -19.12
N ASN A 2 17.23 8.80 -18.97
CA ASN A 2 16.52 9.46 -17.88
C ASN A 2 15.14 9.94 -18.38
N ALA A 3 14.18 9.03 -18.51
CA ALA A 3 12.86 9.31 -19.09
C ALA A 3 11.76 9.67 -18.04
N SER A 4 12.09 9.76 -16.74
CA SER A 4 11.06 9.90 -15.69
C SER A 4 10.64 11.34 -15.34
N LYS A 5 11.25 12.37 -15.94
CA LYS A 5 11.11 13.75 -15.43
C LYS A 5 9.80 14.50 -15.74
N HIS A 6 8.85 13.97 -16.54
CA HIS A 6 7.64 14.73 -16.93
C HIS A 6 6.30 13.99 -16.89
N ARG A 7 6.18 12.84 -16.19
CA ARG A 7 4.86 12.21 -16.01
C ARG A 7 4.13 12.85 -14.83
N ALA A 8 2.89 13.30 -15.03
CA ALA A 8 2.06 13.84 -13.96
C ALA A 8 1.98 12.84 -12.79
N PRO A 9 1.99 13.32 -11.53
CA PRO A 9 1.93 12.43 -10.37
C PRO A 9 0.58 11.68 -10.34
N GLY A 10 0.63 10.42 -9.91
CA GLY A 10 -0.57 9.64 -9.63
C GLY A 10 -1.21 10.11 -8.34
N ILE A 11 -0.41 10.36 -7.30
CA ILE A 11 -0.87 10.95 -6.03
C ILE A 11 -0.06 12.21 -5.77
N GLU A 12 -0.73 13.32 -5.52
CA GLU A 12 -0.11 14.56 -5.06
C GLU A 12 -0.82 15.07 -3.81
N VAL A 13 -0.03 15.35 -2.78
CA VAL A 13 -0.50 15.83 -1.48
C VAL A 13 0.30 17.08 -1.13
N CYS A 14 -0.39 18.14 -0.71
CA CYS A 14 0.25 19.41 -0.33
C CYS A 14 -0.27 19.90 1.01
N GLN A 15 0.65 20.10 1.96
CA GLN A 15 0.42 20.64 3.31
C GLN A 15 -0.75 19.98 4.04
N LEU A 16 -0.90 18.67 3.88
CA LEU A 16 -2.04 17.91 4.39
C LEU A 16 -2.01 17.82 5.91
N GLN A 17 -3.08 18.28 6.54
CA GLN A 17 -3.30 18.18 7.96
C GLN A 17 -4.57 17.38 8.24
N TYR A 18 -4.53 16.56 9.28
CA TYR A 18 -5.70 15.81 9.72
C TYR A 18 -5.81 15.82 11.24
N ARG A 19 -7.02 16.12 11.70
CA ARG A 19 -7.37 16.14 13.12
C ARG A 19 -8.52 15.18 13.34
N LEU A 20 -8.40 14.36 14.36
CA LEU A 20 -9.49 13.53 14.84
C LEU A 20 -9.89 14.04 16.22
N LYS A 21 -11.12 14.54 16.34
CA LYS A 21 -11.59 15.31 17.50
C LYS A 21 -10.64 16.51 17.73
N ALA A 22 -9.88 16.51 18.81
CA ALA A 22 -8.91 17.56 19.16
C ALA A 22 -7.44 17.14 18.94
N LYS A 23 -7.16 15.89 18.58
CA LYS A 23 -5.79 15.38 18.39
C LYS A 23 -5.36 15.57 16.95
N THR A 24 -4.22 16.22 16.73
CA THR A 24 -3.60 16.29 15.40
C THR A 24 -2.94 14.95 15.09
N ILE A 25 -3.41 14.28 14.05
CA ILE A 25 -2.95 12.97 13.63
C ILE A 25 -1.91 13.10 12.51
N LEU A 26 -2.13 14.01 11.56
CA LEU A 26 -1.19 14.29 10.46
C LEU A 26 -0.84 15.78 10.43
N GLN A 27 0.44 16.08 10.25
CA GLN A 27 1.03 17.41 10.42
C GLN A 27 1.75 17.85 9.13
N SER A 28 1.01 18.52 8.24
CA SER A 28 1.51 19.20 7.03
C SER A 28 2.31 18.29 6.07
N LEU A 29 1.77 17.11 5.74
CA LEU A 29 2.43 16.20 4.80
C LEU A 29 2.40 16.80 3.39
N SER A 30 3.52 16.72 2.69
CA SER A 30 3.61 17.11 1.27
C SER A 30 4.46 16.10 0.52
N PHE A 31 3.92 15.50 -0.53
CA PHE A 31 4.62 14.50 -1.34
C PHE A 31 3.95 14.28 -2.69
N ARG A 32 4.69 13.63 -3.60
CA ARG A 32 4.22 13.20 -4.92
C ARG A 32 4.65 11.76 -5.17
N LEU A 33 3.71 10.92 -5.58
CA LEU A 33 3.96 9.53 -5.98
C LEU A 33 3.62 9.38 -7.46
N HIS A 34 4.47 8.66 -8.20
CA HIS A 34 4.39 8.63 -9.67
C HIS A 34 3.81 7.31 -10.19
N PRO A 35 3.20 7.33 -11.39
CA PRO A 35 2.75 6.11 -12.08
C PRO A 35 3.89 5.12 -12.27
N GLY A 36 3.56 3.84 -12.10
CA GLY A 36 4.48 2.72 -12.27
C GLY A 36 5.50 2.53 -11.15
N THR A 37 5.18 3.01 -9.94
CA THR A 37 6.02 2.85 -8.76
C THR A 37 5.22 2.23 -7.62
N ILE A 38 5.93 1.49 -6.76
CA ILE A 38 5.42 1.05 -5.47
C ILE A 38 6.10 1.89 -4.39
N THR A 39 5.30 2.57 -3.58
CA THR A 39 5.78 3.27 -2.39
C THR A 39 5.35 2.49 -1.15
N ALA A 40 6.30 2.06 -0.33
CA ALA A 40 6.01 1.47 0.96
C ALA A 40 5.85 2.57 2.02
N LEU A 41 4.70 2.62 2.67
CA LEU A 41 4.42 3.48 3.80
C LEU A 41 4.69 2.72 5.10
N ILE A 42 5.75 3.12 5.81
CA ILE A 42 6.19 2.49 7.06
C ILE A 42 6.10 3.48 8.23
N GLY A 43 6.00 2.94 9.44
CA GLY A 43 5.92 3.74 10.66
C GLY A 43 5.31 2.95 11.82
N LYS A 44 5.51 3.41 13.06
CA LYS A 44 4.92 2.81 14.27
C LYS A 44 3.40 2.71 14.18
N ASN A 45 2.83 1.85 15.02
CA ASN A 45 1.40 1.93 15.31
C ASN A 45 1.06 3.33 15.83
N GLY A 46 -0.02 3.91 15.34
CA GLY A 46 -0.39 5.29 15.68
C GLY A 46 0.39 6.39 14.95
N ALA A 47 1.35 6.07 14.07
CA ALA A 47 2.09 7.09 13.30
C ALA A 47 1.20 7.86 12.29
N GLY A 48 0.01 7.34 11.96
CA GLY A 48 -0.95 7.96 11.06
C GLY A 48 -1.13 7.28 9.70
N LYS A 49 -0.58 6.06 9.50
CA LYS A 49 -0.62 5.34 8.21
C LYS A 49 -2.05 5.12 7.70
N SER A 50 -2.90 4.45 8.49
CA SER A 50 -4.30 4.19 8.14
C SER A 50 -5.12 5.49 8.03
N SER A 51 -4.76 6.54 8.78
CA SER A 51 -5.38 7.86 8.63
C SER A 51 -5.03 8.52 7.29
N LEU A 52 -3.78 8.40 6.84
CA LEU A 52 -3.36 8.86 5.52
C LEU A 52 -4.11 8.08 4.42
N LEU A 53 -4.19 6.75 4.52
CA LEU A 53 -4.96 5.93 3.59
C LEU A 53 -6.46 6.28 3.60
N SER A 54 -7.04 6.60 4.76
CA SER A 54 -8.44 7.04 4.87
C SER A 54 -8.71 8.37 4.15
N LEU A 55 -7.77 9.31 4.21
CA LEU A 55 -7.86 10.58 3.48
C LEU A 55 -7.70 10.38 1.98
N LEU A 56 -6.69 9.61 1.56
CA LEU A 56 -6.48 9.29 0.14
C LEU A 56 -7.63 8.47 -0.45
N SER A 57 -8.33 7.68 0.36
CA SER A 57 -9.53 6.94 -0.06
C SER A 57 -10.82 7.76 0.00
N THR A 58 -10.75 9.05 0.36
CA THR A 58 -11.91 9.96 0.54
C THR A 58 -12.88 9.54 1.66
N LEU A 59 -12.47 8.63 2.55
CA LEU A 59 -13.25 8.19 3.71
C LEU A 59 -13.18 9.18 4.88
N ALA A 60 -12.20 10.08 4.86
CA ALA A 60 -12.07 11.18 5.79
C ALA A 60 -11.79 12.49 5.03
N LEU A 61 -12.11 13.62 5.65
CA LEU A 61 -11.79 14.95 5.12
C LEU A 61 -10.57 15.52 5.86
N PRO A 62 -9.62 16.15 5.13
CA PRO A 62 -8.51 16.83 5.78
C PRO A 62 -8.97 18.09 6.50
N ALA A 63 -8.23 18.45 7.56
CA ALA A 63 -8.41 19.71 8.26
C ALA A 63 -7.82 20.90 7.48
N ALA A 64 -6.75 20.65 6.71
CA ALA A 64 -6.13 21.62 5.80
C ALA A 64 -5.31 20.89 4.73
N GLY A 65 -4.91 21.63 3.69
CA GLY A 65 -4.12 21.11 2.57
C GLY A 65 -4.99 20.59 1.42
N SER A 66 -4.34 19.92 0.47
CA SER A 66 -5.00 19.38 -0.72
C SER A 66 -4.52 17.98 -1.05
N ILE A 67 -5.39 17.23 -1.73
CA ILE A 67 -5.14 15.88 -2.25
C ILE A 67 -5.60 15.88 -3.70
N THR A 68 -4.70 15.50 -4.60
CA THR A 68 -4.98 15.30 -6.02
C THR A 68 -4.64 13.86 -6.41
N LEU A 69 -5.59 13.17 -7.01
CA LEU A 69 -5.49 11.76 -7.41
C LEU A 69 -5.71 11.65 -8.92
N ALA A 70 -4.66 11.27 -9.65
CA ALA A 70 -4.64 11.22 -11.11
C ALA A 70 -5.16 12.52 -11.75
N GLY A 71 -4.77 13.68 -11.20
CA GLY A 71 -5.20 15.00 -11.66
C GLY A 71 -6.59 15.46 -11.14
N ILE A 72 -7.28 14.65 -10.34
CA ILE A 72 -8.58 14.98 -9.75
C ILE A 72 -8.41 15.49 -8.31
N ASP A 73 -8.90 16.69 -8.01
CA ASP A 73 -9.00 17.21 -6.64
C ASP A 73 -10.00 16.35 -5.83
N ALA A 74 -9.48 15.62 -4.83
CA ALA A 74 -10.25 14.68 -4.05
C ALA A 74 -11.19 15.36 -3.03
N ILE A 75 -10.95 16.63 -2.69
CA ILE A 75 -11.79 17.40 -1.78
C ILE A 75 -12.98 17.98 -2.56
N ARG A 76 -12.74 18.54 -3.75
CA ARG A 76 -13.77 19.16 -4.58
C ARG A 76 -14.60 18.14 -5.36
N ALA A 77 -14.01 17.02 -5.77
CA ALA A 77 -14.64 16.00 -6.59
C ALA A 77 -14.45 14.57 -6.02
N PRO A 78 -14.87 14.29 -4.77
CA PRO A 78 -14.56 13.03 -4.09
C PRO A 78 -15.09 11.79 -4.82
N ARG A 79 -16.24 11.90 -5.50
CA ARG A 79 -16.78 10.78 -6.30
C ARG A 79 -15.87 10.43 -7.48
N LYS A 80 -15.43 11.44 -8.25
CA LYS A 80 -14.50 11.25 -9.37
C LYS A 80 -13.15 10.74 -8.89
N ALA A 81 -12.70 11.22 -7.73
CA ALA A 81 -11.46 10.76 -7.11
C ALA A 81 -11.54 9.27 -6.70
N ARG A 82 -12.68 8.80 -6.18
CA ARG A 82 -12.90 7.38 -5.90
C ARG A 82 -12.83 6.49 -7.13
N GLU A 83 -13.27 6.98 -8.29
CA GLU A 83 -13.13 6.28 -9.57
C GLU A 83 -11.66 6.12 -9.99
N GLN A 84 -10.73 6.90 -9.43
CA GLN A 84 -9.30 6.81 -9.72
C GLN A 84 -8.53 5.83 -8.83
N ILE A 85 -9.16 5.28 -7.78
CA ILE A 85 -8.48 4.46 -6.78
C ILE A 85 -9.12 3.07 -6.64
N GLY A 86 -8.27 2.06 -6.48
CA GLY A 86 -8.63 0.74 -5.95
C GLY A 86 -8.09 0.64 -4.53
N VAL A 87 -8.88 0.11 -3.61
CA VAL A 87 -8.50 0.04 -2.20
C VAL A 87 -8.63 -1.40 -1.70
N VAL A 88 -7.57 -1.88 -1.03
CA VAL A 88 -7.59 -3.12 -0.25
C VAL A 88 -7.35 -2.73 1.20
N PHE A 89 -8.34 -2.97 2.05
CA PHE A 89 -8.24 -2.70 3.49
C PHE A 89 -7.68 -3.90 4.24
N GLN A 90 -7.21 -3.66 5.47
CA GLN A 90 -6.69 -4.70 6.35
C GLN A 90 -7.72 -5.81 6.59
N THR A 91 -8.98 -5.47 6.86
CA THR A 91 -10.06 -6.45 7.01
C THR A 91 -10.75 -6.71 5.69
N ALA A 92 -10.90 -7.99 5.35
CA ALA A 92 -11.45 -8.36 4.08
C ALA A 92 -12.94 -8.01 3.95
N ALA A 93 -13.33 -7.45 2.81
CA ALA A 93 -14.70 -6.98 2.56
C ALA A 93 -15.51 -7.91 1.62
N LEU A 94 -15.08 -9.16 1.46
CA LEU A 94 -15.72 -10.15 0.57
C LEU A 94 -16.88 -10.86 1.27
N GLU A 95 -17.93 -11.19 0.52
CA GLU A 95 -19.08 -11.95 1.02
C GLU A 95 -18.71 -13.44 1.13
N PRO A 96 -18.61 -14.02 2.34
CA PRO A 96 -18.05 -15.36 2.53
C PRO A 96 -18.90 -16.48 1.93
N SER A 97 -20.20 -16.26 1.81
CA SER A 97 -21.16 -17.25 1.30
C SER A 97 -21.16 -17.39 -0.22
N LEU A 98 -20.79 -16.32 -0.93
CA LEU A 98 -20.71 -16.25 -2.38
C LEU A 98 -19.39 -16.86 -2.91
N SER A 99 -19.44 -17.30 -4.16
CA SER A 99 -18.24 -17.67 -4.92
C SER A 99 -17.37 -16.46 -5.25
N VAL A 100 -16.12 -16.73 -5.64
CA VAL A 100 -15.21 -15.68 -6.13
C VAL A 100 -15.82 -14.96 -7.33
N ALA A 101 -16.35 -15.69 -8.30
CA ALA A 101 -16.98 -15.11 -9.48
C ALA A 101 -18.18 -14.23 -9.13
N GLU A 102 -19.05 -14.68 -8.21
CA GLU A 102 -20.21 -13.91 -7.76
C GLU A 102 -19.79 -12.62 -7.02
N ASN A 103 -18.77 -12.68 -6.17
CA ASN A 103 -18.22 -11.50 -5.49
C ASN A 103 -17.71 -10.45 -6.49
N LEU A 104 -16.90 -10.89 -7.47
CA LEU A 104 -16.36 -10.00 -8.49
C LEU A 104 -17.47 -9.46 -9.41
N TYR A 105 -18.44 -10.31 -9.78
CA TYR A 105 -19.58 -9.91 -10.59
C TYR A 105 -20.40 -8.82 -9.90
N ALA A 106 -20.72 -9.00 -8.61
CA ALA A 106 -21.49 -8.03 -7.84
C ALA A 106 -20.80 -6.66 -7.81
N MET A 107 -19.48 -6.65 -7.57
CA MET A 107 -18.71 -5.40 -7.60
C MET A 107 -18.67 -4.76 -8.99
N ALA A 108 -18.45 -5.55 -10.06
CA ALA A 108 -18.47 -5.03 -11.43
C ALA A 108 -19.82 -4.42 -11.81
N TYR A 109 -20.90 -5.08 -11.41
CA TYR A 109 -22.25 -4.55 -11.59
C TYR A 109 -22.47 -3.25 -10.81
N MET A 110 -22.00 -3.16 -9.56
CA MET A 110 -22.07 -1.93 -8.77
C MET A 110 -21.28 -0.77 -9.41
N GLN A 111 -20.15 -1.06 -10.04
CA GLN A 111 -19.33 -0.09 -10.76
C GLN A 111 -19.88 0.30 -12.14
N GLY A 112 -21.07 -0.19 -12.51
CA GLY A 112 -21.75 0.22 -13.74
C GLY A 112 -21.41 -0.62 -14.97
N LEU A 113 -20.56 -1.66 -14.85
CA LEU A 113 -20.34 -2.60 -15.96
C LEU A 113 -21.61 -3.42 -16.18
N ARG A 114 -21.87 -3.80 -17.43
CA ARG A 114 -23.10 -4.53 -17.84
C ARG A 114 -22.78 -5.59 -18.89
N GLY A 115 -23.57 -6.65 -18.90
CA GLY A 115 -23.55 -7.69 -19.94
C GLY A 115 -22.17 -8.31 -20.15
N VAL A 116 -21.78 -8.46 -21.43
CA VAL A 116 -20.54 -9.11 -21.85
C VAL A 116 -19.29 -8.47 -21.24
N ARG A 117 -19.29 -7.14 -21.00
CA ARG A 117 -18.15 -6.43 -20.41
C ARG A 117 -17.80 -6.92 -19.00
N ILE A 118 -18.79 -7.38 -18.22
CA ILE A 118 -18.50 -7.95 -16.90
C ILE A 118 -17.72 -9.26 -17.08
N ALA A 119 -18.18 -10.14 -17.97
CA ALA A 119 -17.55 -11.43 -18.20
C ALA A 119 -16.11 -11.28 -18.72
N GLU A 120 -15.88 -10.37 -19.67
CA GLU A 120 -14.55 -10.04 -20.18
C GLU A 120 -13.63 -9.51 -19.06
N ARG A 121 -14.12 -8.54 -18.28
CA ARG A 121 -13.34 -7.94 -17.19
C ARG A 121 -13.00 -8.94 -16.10
N LEU A 122 -13.93 -9.82 -15.73
CA LEU A 122 -13.68 -10.87 -14.75
C LEU A 122 -12.66 -11.88 -15.27
N ALA A 123 -12.78 -12.32 -16.52
CA ALA A 123 -11.84 -13.27 -17.12
C ALA A 123 -10.42 -12.68 -17.16
N GLU A 124 -10.28 -11.42 -17.57
CA GLU A 124 -9.00 -10.70 -17.57
C GLU A 124 -8.37 -10.64 -16.17
N LEU A 125 -9.14 -10.19 -15.18
CA LEU A 125 -8.64 -10.05 -13.80
C LEU A 125 -8.31 -11.38 -13.15
N MET A 126 -9.14 -12.41 -13.40
CA MET A 126 -8.87 -13.73 -12.86
C MET A 126 -7.57 -14.29 -13.44
N ALA A 127 -7.31 -14.09 -14.74
CA ALA A 127 -6.06 -14.48 -15.38
C ALA A 127 -4.84 -13.68 -14.90
N GLU A 128 -4.96 -12.37 -14.81
CA GLU A 128 -3.86 -11.51 -14.37
C GLU A 128 -3.37 -11.83 -12.94
N LEU A 129 -4.30 -12.22 -12.06
CA LEU A 129 -4.02 -12.55 -10.67
C LEU A 129 -3.85 -14.06 -10.41
N GLU A 130 -3.97 -14.89 -11.45
CA GLU A 130 -3.85 -16.35 -11.37
C GLU A 130 -4.86 -16.94 -10.36
N ILE A 131 -6.14 -16.58 -10.51
CA ILE A 131 -7.26 -16.98 -9.63
C ILE A 131 -8.43 -17.62 -10.40
N GLU A 132 -8.29 -17.92 -11.69
CA GLU A 132 -9.32 -18.61 -12.48
C GLU A 132 -9.78 -19.94 -11.85
N PRO A 133 -8.88 -20.79 -11.31
CA PRO A 133 -9.30 -22.03 -10.65
C PRO A 133 -10.17 -21.79 -9.41
N LEU A 134 -10.15 -20.58 -8.85
CA LEU A 134 -10.90 -20.20 -7.67
C LEU A 134 -12.31 -19.72 -8.00
N GLY A 135 -12.63 -19.42 -9.27
CA GLY A 135 -13.86 -18.73 -9.66
C GLY A 135 -15.16 -19.33 -9.06
N LYS A 136 -15.24 -20.66 -8.99
CA LYS A 136 -16.41 -21.39 -8.44
C LYS A 136 -16.32 -21.69 -6.94
N ARG A 137 -15.15 -21.49 -6.31
CA ARG A 137 -14.97 -21.73 -4.87
C ARG A 137 -15.65 -20.62 -4.09
N ARG A 138 -16.26 -20.97 -2.96
CA ARG A 138 -16.81 -20.00 -2.00
C ARG A 138 -15.68 -19.29 -1.28
N VAL A 139 -15.82 -17.99 -1.05
CA VAL A 139 -14.78 -17.16 -0.40
C VAL A 139 -14.39 -17.72 0.96
N LYS A 140 -15.35 -18.21 1.76
CA LYS A 140 -15.06 -18.82 3.07
C LYS A 140 -14.13 -20.05 3.03
N THR A 141 -13.88 -20.62 1.86
CA THR A 141 -13.00 -21.80 1.68
C THR A 141 -11.61 -21.44 1.18
N LEU A 142 -11.32 -20.16 0.96
CA LEU A 142 -10.04 -19.68 0.46
C LEU A 142 -9.02 -19.60 1.59
N SER A 143 -7.76 -19.82 1.26
CA SER A 143 -6.63 -19.44 2.11
C SER A 143 -6.51 -17.92 2.22
N GLY A 144 -5.69 -17.43 3.15
CA GLY A 144 -5.42 -15.99 3.29
C GLY A 144 -4.84 -15.39 2.00
N GLY A 145 -3.88 -16.05 1.36
CA GLY A 145 -3.25 -15.57 0.12
C GLY A 145 -4.22 -15.53 -1.06
N GLU A 146 -5.04 -16.57 -1.22
CA GLU A 146 -6.12 -16.60 -2.21
C GLU A 146 -7.12 -15.48 -1.97
N THR A 147 -7.54 -15.27 -0.72
CA THR A 147 -8.46 -14.18 -0.35
C THR A 147 -7.89 -12.83 -0.76
N ARG A 148 -6.62 -12.54 -0.43
CA ARG A 148 -5.96 -11.27 -0.80
C ARG A 148 -5.88 -11.05 -2.30
N LYS A 149 -5.62 -12.09 -3.10
CA LYS A 149 -5.68 -11.98 -4.57
C LYS A 149 -7.07 -11.62 -5.07
N VAL A 150 -8.13 -12.20 -4.49
CA VAL A 150 -9.52 -11.87 -4.86
C VAL A 150 -9.87 -10.43 -4.48
N GLU A 151 -9.39 -9.93 -3.34
CA GLU A 151 -9.57 -8.53 -2.96
C GLU A 151 -8.87 -7.57 -3.91
N LEU A 152 -7.66 -7.92 -4.34
CA LEU A 152 -6.93 -7.15 -5.34
C LEU A 152 -7.67 -7.15 -6.68
N ALA A 153 -8.23 -8.30 -7.14
CA ALA A 153 -9.08 -8.35 -8.33
C ALA A 153 -10.28 -7.41 -8.17
N ARG A 154 -10.96 -7.46 -7.02
CA ARG A 154 -12.09 -6.60 -6.74
C ARG A 154 -11.72 -5.11 -6.80
N ALA A 155 -10.58 -4.73 -6.23
CA ALA A 155 -10.09 -3.36 -6.25
C ALA A 155 -9.75 -2.88 -7.66
N LEU A 156 -9.38 -3.80 -8.57
CA LEU A 156 -9.01 -3.51 -9.95
C LEU A 156 -10.19 -3.47 -10.93
N ILE A 157 -11.41 -3.86 -10.53
CA ILE A 157 -12.57 -4.00 -11.43
C ILE A 157 -12.80 -2.79 -12.34
N HIS A 158 -12.74 -1.58 -11.80
CA HIS A 158 -12.98 -0.33 -12.54
C HIS A 158 -11.69 0.31 -13.08
N GLU A 159 -10.63 -0.48 -13.22
CA GLU A 159 -9.35 -0.07 -13.84
C GLU A 159 -8.70 1.17 -13.20
N PRO A 160 -8.56 1.24 -11.87
CA PRO A 160 -8.03 2.43 -11.22
C PRO A 160 -6.52 2.61 -11.53
N PRO A 161 -6.06 3.83 -11.86
CA PRO A 161 -4.63 4.11 -12.00
C PRO A 161 -3.87 4.02 -10.67
N ILE A 162 -4.55 4.11 -9.54
CA ILE A 162 -3.94 4.15 -8.20
C ILE A 162 -4.45 2.98 -7.35
N LEU A 163 -3.55 2.31 -6.64
CA LEU A 163 -3.87 1.28 -5.65
C LEU A 163 -3.41 1.71 -4.26
N LEU A 164 -4.33 1.65 -3.30
CA LEU A 164 -4.09 1.92 -1.88
C LEU A 164 -4.26 0.62 -1.11
N LEU A 165 -3.19 0.11 -0.51
CA LEU A 165 -3.16 -1.20 0.12
C LEU A 165 -2.78 -1.06 1.60
N ASP A 166 -3.67 -1.45 2.51
CA ASP A 166 -3.44 -1.40 3.95
C ASP A 166 -3.10 -2.80 4.48
N GLU A 167 -1.82 -3.02 4.83
CA GLU A 167 -1.28 -4.29 5.32
C GLU A 167 -1.70 -5.53 4.49
N PRO A 168 -1.56 -5.50 3.14
CA PRO A 168 -2.18 -6.50 2.26
C PRO A 168 -1.58 -7.90 2.38
N THR A 169 -0.38 -8.02 2.96
CA THR A 169 0.37 -9.27 3.14
C THR A 169 0.34 -9.78 4.57
N GLN A 170 -0.33 -9.08 5.50
CA GLN A 170 -0.43 -9.50 6.89
C GLN A 170 -1.12 -10.86 6.99
N GLY A 171 -0.53 -11.78 7.75
CA GLY A 171 -1.03 -13.13 7.95
C GLY A 171 -0.76 -14.10 6.78
N LEU A 172 -0.05 -13.67 5.74
CA LEU A 172 0.40 -14.57 4.67
C LEU A 172 1.68 -15.30 5.06
N ASP A 173 1.80 -16.56 4.67
CA ASP A 173 3.07 -17.28 4.75
C ASP A 173 4.12 -16.68 3.78
N PRO A 174 5.42 -16.98 3.97
CA PRO A 174 6.48 -16.39 3.15
C PRO A 174 6.33 -16.60 1.64
N ILE A 175 5.80 -17.75 1.21
CA ILE A 175 5.65 -18.10 -0.21
C ILE A 175 4.50 -17.29 -0.80
N ALA A 176 3.33 -17.30 -0.15
CA ALA A 176 2.18 -16.51 -0.58
C ALA A 176 2.48 -15.01 -0.64
N ARG A 177 3.23 -14.49 0.35
CA ARG A 177 3.70 -13.10 0.38
C ARG A 177 4.63 -12.77 -0.79
N HIS A 178 5.56 -13.65 -1.13
CA HIS A 178 6.43 -13.47 -2.29
C HIS A 178 5.64 -13.44 -3.60
N HIS A 179 4.71 -14.38 -3.80
CA HIS A 179 3.84 -14.38 -5.00
C HIS A 179 2.98 -13.12 -5.09
N PHE A 180 2.38 -12.68 -3.98
CA PHE A 180 1.59 -11.46 -3.95
C PHE A 180 2.44 -10.23 -4.32
N TRP A 181 3.68 -10.18 -3.85
CA TRP A 181 4.60 -9.10 -4.21
C TRP A 181 4.94 -9.08 -5.70
N ASN A 182 5.18 -10.25 -6.30
CA ASN A 182 5.41 -10.36 -7.75
C ASN A 182 4.20 -9.82 -8.53
N THR A 183 2.97 -10.11 -8.08
CA THR A 183 1.75 -9.54 -8.65
C THR A 183 1.74 -8.01 -8.56
N LEU A 184 2.06 -7.43 -7.40
CA LEU A 184 2.12 -5.97 -7.25
C LEU A 184 3.18 -5.33 -8.15
N GLN A 185 4.34 -5.97 -8.31
CA GLN A 185 5.39 -5.50 -9.22
C GLN A 185 4.94 -5.53 -10.68
N ARG A 186 4.21 -6.56 -11.12
CA ARG A 186 3.61 -6.59 -12.47
C ARG A 186 2.60 -5.46 -12.67
N LEU A 187 1.73 -5.21 -11.70
CA LEU A 187 0.76 -4.10 -11.74
C LEU A 187 1.47 -2.74 -11.81
N ALA A 188 2.49 -2.52 -10.99
CA ALA A 188 3.32 -1.32 -11.10
C ALA A 188 3.99 -1.22 -12.48
N GLY A 189 4.51 -2.32 -13.02
CA GLY A 189 5.06 -2.37 -14.39
C GLY A 189 4.08 -1.96 -15.49
N LYS A 190 2.77 -2.20 -15.28
CA LYS A 190 1.67 -1.74 -16.16
C LYS A 190 1.31 -0.26 -15.98
N GLY A 191 1.90 0.43 -15.02
CA GLY A 191 1.74 1.87 -14.81
C GLY A 191 0.91 2.27 -13.59
N HIS A 192 0.42 1.32 -12.78
CA HIS A 192 -0.30 1.66 -11.55
C HIS A 192 0.61 2.42 -10.56
N THR A 193 0.08 3.45 -9.90
CA THR A 193 0.71 4.05 -8.70
C THR A 193 0.25 3.29 -7.48
N ILE A 194 1.15 2.60 -6.79
CA ILE A 194 0.79 1.76 -5.64
C ILE A 194 1.35 2.36 -4.36
N LEU A 195 0.48 2.66 -3.39
CA LEU A 195 0.87 3.01 -2.03
C LEU A 195 0.47 1.85 -1.11
N LEU A 196 1.45 1.25 -0.45
CA LEU A 196 1.27 0.07 0.39
C LEU A 196 1.73 0.36 1.82
N ALA A 197 0.83 0.33 2.78
CA ALA A 197 1.20 0.39 4.19
C ALA A 197 1.63 -0.98 4.68
N THR A 198 2.80 -1.02 5.34
CA THR A 198 3.35 -2.27 5.88
C THR A 198 4.18 -2.04 7.13
N HIS A 199 4.27 -3.09 7.93
CA HIS A 199 5.16 -3.22 9.07
C HIS A 199 6.39 -4.08 8.76
N HIS A 200 6.43 -4.70 7.58
CA HIS A 200 7.48 -5.61 7.16
C HIS A 200 8.59 -4.86 6.44
N THR A 201 9.77 -4.81 7.07
CA THR A 201 10.93 -4.13 6.51
C THR A 201 11.39 -4.74 5.18
N ASP A 202 11.26 -6.06 5.02
CA ASP A 202 11.61 -6.77 3.79
C ASP A 202 10.69 -6.40 2.60
N GLU A 203 9.46 -5.97 2.85
CA GLU A 203 8.59 -5.41 1.82
C GLU A 203 8.99 -3.98 1.44
N ALA A 204 9.33 -3.17 2.45
CA ALA A 204 9.81 -1.80 2.24
C ALA A 204 11.09 -1.78 1.39
N MET A 205 12.01 -2.72 1.62
CA MET A 205 13.24 -2.90 0.84
C MET A 205 12.99 -3.17 -0.65
N ARG A 206 11.85 -3.81 -1.00
CA ARG A 206 11.52 -4.16 -2.38
C ARG A 206 10.74 -3.07 -3.12
N ALA A 207 10.27 -2.06 -2.40
CA ALA A 207 9.52 -0.95 -2.98
C ALA A 207 10.44 0.02 -3.74
N SER A 208 9.90 0.74 -4.71
CA SER A 208 10.65 1.77 -5.44
C SER A 208 11.13 2.89 -4.52
N GLN A 209 10.29 3.25 -3.55
CA GLN A 209 10.57 4.24 -2.52
C GLN A 209 9.88 3.87 -1.22
N VAL A 210 10.37 4.43 -0.12
CA VAL A 210 9.84 4.24 1.22
C VAL A 210 9.49 5.60 1.81
N MET A 211 8.25 5.71 2.28
CA MET A 211 7.75 6.83 3.05
C MET A 211 7.78 6.45 4.54
N LEU A 212 8.66 7.10 5.31
CA LEU A 212 8.69 6.94 6.76
C LEU A 212 7.79 7.97 7.42
N LEU A 213 6.72 7.49 8.05
CA LEU A 213 5.80 8.29 8.83
C LEU A 213 6.05 8.07 10.33
N ASP A 214 6.21 9.16 11.07
CA ASP A 214 6.44 9.14 12.51
C ASP A 214 5.71 10.31 13.18
N GLN A 215 4.88 9.98 14.18
CA GLN A 215 4.07 10.95 14.93
C GLN A 215 3.31 11.94 14.03
N GLY A 216 2.75 11.45 12.92
CA GLY A 216 2.00 12.27 11.98
C GLY A 216 2.84 13.14 11.04
N LYS A 217 4.16 12.99 11.03
CA LYS A 217 5.07 13.71 10.13
C LYS A 217 5.74 12.75 9.16
N MET A 218 5.86 13.16 7.91
CA MET A 218 6.71 12.47 6.94
C MET A 218 8.17 12.82 7.24
N ARG A 219 8.96 11.84 7.69
CA ARG A 219 10.39 12.02 8.00
C ARG A 219 11.25 11.90 6.76
N CYS A 220 10.88 10.99 5.87
CA CYS A 220 11.61 10.69 4.65
C CYS A 220 10.66 10.14 3.58
N LEU A 221 10.99 10.43 2.32
CA LEU A 221 10.45 9.76 1.13
C LEU A 221 11.62 9.58 0.15
N ALA A 222 12.19 8.38 0.13
CA ALA A 222 13.38 8.10 -0.66
C ALA A 222 13.47 6.60 -1.00
N PRO A 223 14.29 6.19 -1.97
CA PRO A 223 14.69 4.79 -2.13
C PRO A 223 15.25 4.22 -0.81
N TRP A 224 15.12 2.92 -0.62
CA TRP A 224 15.56 2.24 0.61
C TRP A 224 17.01 2.58 1.00
N ASP A 225 17.94 2.48 0.04
CA ASP A 225 19.37 2.70 0.28
C ASP A 225 19.71 4.14 0.69
N GLU A 226 18.89 5.11 0.26
CA GLU A 226 19.03 6.50 0.69
C GLU A 226 18.43 6.70 2.07
N LEU A 227 17.27 6.10 2.35
CA LEU A 227 16.64 6.15 3.66
C LEU A 227 17.58 5.61 4.74
N VAL A 228 18.25 4.49 4.48
CA VAL A 228 19.21 3.87 5.42
C VAL A 228 20.29 4.87 5.87
N LYS A 229 20.81 5.68 4.95
CA LYS A 229 21.86 6.67 5.24
C LYS A 229 21.39 7.82 6.13
N THR A 230 20.08 8.08 6.17
CA THR A 230 19.48 9.15 6.97
C THR A 230 19.15 8.73 8.40
N LEU A 231 19.15 7.42 8.68
CA LEU A 231 18.84 6.90 10.01
C LEU A 231 20.06 7.05 10.94
N PRO A 232 19.83 7.41 12.22
CA PRO A 232 20.92 7.46 13.19
C PRO A 232 21.55 6.06 13.35
N PRO A 233 22.88 5.97 13.51
CA PRO A 233 23.55 4.69 13.71
C PRO A 233 23.05 4.04 15.01
N VAL A 234 22.53 2.82 14.91
CA VAL A 234 22.12 2.04 16.08
C VAL A 234 23.35 1.56 16.81
N ARG A 235 23.43 1.86 18.11
CA ARG A 235 24.37 1.21 19.01
C ARG A 235 23.91 -0.23 19.23
N SER A 236 24.27 -1.15 18.34
CA SER A 236 23.96 -2.56 18.56
C SER A 236 24.77 -3.08 19.75
N ARG A 237 24.09 -3.77 20.68
CA ARG A 237 24.72 -4.72 21.62
C ARG A 237 24.78 -6.12 21.00
N LEU A 238 25.04 -6.22 19.71
CA LEU A 238 25.20 -7.53 19.08
C LEU A 238 26.58 -8.08 19.43
N PRO A 239 26.70 -9.29 19.99
CA PRO A 239 28.00 -9.93 20.12
C PRO A 239 28.62 -10.08 18.73
N ALA A 240 29.92 -9.78 18.64
CA ALA A 240 30.65 -9.86 17.38
C ALA A 240 30.57 -11.29 16.82
N LEU A 241 29.68 -11.50 15.84
CA LEU A 241 29.67 -12.74 15.07
C LEU A 241 30.93 -12.72 14.20
N SER A 242 31.94 -13.45 14.66
CA SER A 242 33.14 -13.80 13.93
C SER A 242 32.76 -14.76 12.79
N GLY A 243 32.44 -14.19 11.63
CA GLY A 243 32.15 -14.93 10.42
C GLY A 243 31.92 -13.97 9.27
N THR A 244 32.56 -14.23 8.14
CA THR A 244 32.57 -13.49 6.87
C THR A 244 31.16 -13.25 6.32
N THR A 245 30.47 -12.24 6.83
CA THR A 245 29.28 -11.64 6.21
C THR A 245 29.69 -10.28 5.67
N GLN A 246 29.45 -10.07 4.38
CA GLN A 246 29.83 -8.86 3.65
C GLN A 246 29.30 -7.62 4.39
N ASP A 247 30.03 -6.51 4.36
CA ASP A 247 29.67 -5.27 5.06
C ASP A 247 28.25 -4.76 4.73
N ALA A 248 27.73 -5.10 3.54
CA ALA A 248 26.36 -4.81 3.12
C ALA A 248 25.27 -5.55 3.96
N ASP A 249 25.52 -6.80 4.36
CA ASP A 249 24.59 -7.58 5.18
C ASP A 249 24.57 -7.08 6.62
N ARG A 250 25.73 -6.67 7.15
CA ARG A 250 25.83 -6.04 8.48
C ARG A 250 25.11 -4.71 8.53
N HIS A 251 25.26 -3.88 7.50
CA HIS A 251 24.57 -2.58 7.44
C HIS A 251 23.05 -2.77 7.36
N SER A 252 22.58 -3.69 6.51
CA SER A 252 21.16 -4.03 6.36
C SER A 252 20.53 -4.55 7.67
N LEU A 253 21.24 -5.40 8.41
CA LEU A 253 20.80 -5.89 9.73
C LEU A 253 20.73 -4.78 10.78
N HIS A 254 21.72 -3.88 10.82
CA HIS A 254 21.69 -2.72 11.71
C HIS A 254 20.52 -1.78 11.40
N THR A 255 20.16 -1.59 10.13
CA THR A 255 19.02 -0.78 9.71
C THR A 255 17.69 -1.45 10.04
N VAL A 256 17.56 -2.76 9.82
CA VAL A 256 16.38 -3.53 10.23
C VAL A 256 16.20 -3.47 11.74
N LEU A 257 17.29 -3.43 12.51
CA LEU A 257 17.26 -3.21 13.96
C LEU A 257 16.96 -1.75 14.33
N ALA A 258 17.44 -0.76 13.58
CA ALA A 258 17.14 0.67 13.78
C ALA A 258 15.66 0.95 13.59
N LEU A 259 15.15 0.48 12.45
CA LEU A 259 13.74 0.53 12.14
C LEU A 259 12.98 -0.40 13.06
N GLY A 260 13.53 -1.56 13.45
CA GLY A 260 13.00 -2.42 14.49
C GLY A 260 12.74 -1.67 15.78
N GLU A 261 13.74 -1.06 16.41
CA GLU A 261 13.60 -0.19 17.58
C GLU A 261 12.64 0.98 17.32
N MET A 262 12.79 1.66 16.18
CA MET A 262 11.90 2.74 15.74
C MET A 262 10.49 2.26 15.33
N LEU A 263 10.20 0.97 15.29
CA LEU A 263 8.88 0.41 14.96
C LEU A 263 8.30 -0.39 16.15
N THR A 264 9.13 -0.81 17.11
CA THR A 264 8.78 -1.75 18.20
C THR A 264 8.92 -1.21 19.62
N THR A 265 9.54 -0.05 19.89
CA THR A 265 9.59 0.47 21.27
C THR A 265 8.16 0.70 21.80
N PRO A 266 7.76 0.07 22.92
CA PRO A 266 6.50 0.38 23.58
C PRO A 266 6.56 1.82 24.09
N GLU A 267 5.43 2.53 24.05
CA GLU A 267 5.26 3.75 24.83
C GLU A 267 5.52 3.42 26.30
N THR A 268 6.65 3.88 26.86
CA THR A 268 6.73 4.07 28.30
C THR A 268 5.76 5.20 28.61
N SER A 269 4.60 4.80 29.11
CA SER A 269 3.56 5.66 29.67
C SER A 269 4.15 6.57 30.75
N SER A 270 4.00 7.88 30.54
CA SER A 270 4.04 8.92 31.55
C SER A 270 3.06 10.02 31.14
#